data_AF-A0ABD0YR58-F1
#
_entry.id   AF-A0ABD0YR58-F1
#
_cell.length_a   1.000
_cell.length_b   1.000
_cell.length_c   1.000
_cell.angle_alpha   90.00
_cell.angle_beta   90.00
_cell.angle_gamma   90.00
#
_symmetry.space_group_name_H-M   'P 1'
#
loop_
_entity.id
_entity.type
_entity.pdbx_description
1 polymer ?
#
loop_
_entity_poly.entity_id
_entity_poly.type
_entity_poly.pdbx_seq_one_letter_code
_entity_poly.pdbx_strand_id
1 'polypeptide(L)'
;MPPRNDEFIDALTSWMENNGAVIKNMRISEFSNYDYGLKAIGDIKENDLLVVVPRKLMLTTEMANNSILGNLIKTDPLLQSMPNVTLAVFLLIERFNETSFWKPYIFMLPRVYQTVMWFTSDELSQLKGSPTFEPALKQCRNIARQYAYFYSLFQVRLKIL
;
A
#
# COMPACT_ATOMS: atom_id res chain seq x y z
N MET A 1 -5.65 -0.95 10.23
CA MET A 1 -6.09 0.36 9.72
C MET A 1 -7.45 0.67 10.33
N PRO A 2 -7.83 1.93 10.57
CA PRO A 2 -9.18 2.30 10.98
C PRO A 2 -10.22 2.01 9.87
N PRO A 3 -11.54 2.06 10.14
CA PRO A 3 -12.53 2.08 9.08
C PRO A 3 -12.40 3.41 8.31
N ARG A 4 -12.49 3.37 6.99
CA ARG A 4 -12.52 4.59 6.17
C ARG A 4 -13.85 5.31 6.40
N ASN A 5 -13.80 6.63 6.51
CA ASN A 5 -14.94 7.50 6.74
C ASN A 5 -14.61 8.92 6.24
N ASP A 6 -15.58 9.84 6.33
CA ASP A 6 -15.39 11.22 5.88
C ASP A 6 -14.28 11.96 6.65
N GLU A 7 -14.10 11.68 7.94
CA GLU A 7 -13.04 12.28 8.76
C GLU A 7 -11.64 11.94 8.21
N PHE A 8 -11.38 10.67 7.87
CA PHE A 8 -10.11 10.27 7.28
C PHE A 8 -9.94 10.77 5.84
N ILE A 9 -11.03 10.93 5.09
CA ILE A 9 -10.99 11.56 3.76
C ILE A 9 -10.55 13.02 3.88
N ASP A 10 -11.16 13.78 4.79
CA ASP A 10 -10.86 15.19 4.99
C ASP A 10 -9.43 15.36 5.52
N ALA A 11 -8.98 14.46 6.42
CA ALA A 11 -7.60 14.44 6.92
C ALA A 11 -6.58 14.12 5.81
N LEU A 12 -6.86 13.15 4.93
CA LEU A 12 -6.00 12.84 3.78
C LEU A 12 -5.94 14.03 2.82
N THR A 13 -7.08 14.58 2.44
CA THR A 13 -7.19 15.70 1.49
C THR A 13 -6.44 16.92 2.02
N SER A 14 -6.69 17.28 3.28
CA SER A 14 -6.00 18.39 3.95
C SER A 14 -4.48 18.16 4.02
N TRP A 15 -4.04 16.95 4.36
CA TRP A 15 -2.61 16.62 4.38
C TRP A 15 -1.97 16.72 2.99
N MET A 16 -2.66 16.28 1.94
CA MET A 16 -2.17 16.39 0.57
C MET A 16 -2.03 17.86 0.16
N GLU A 17 -3.07 18.68 0.34
CA GLU A 17 -3.10 20.10 -0.05
C GLU A 17 -2.08 20.93 0.73
N ASN A 18 -1.98 20.72 2.06
CA ASN A 18 -0.96 21.36 2.90
C ASN A 18 0.47 21.02 2.47
N ASN A 19 0.64 19.95 1.70
CA ASN A 19 1.92 19.54 1.14
C ASN A 19 2.08 19.86 -0.35
N GLY A 20 1.22 20.72 -0.91
CA GLY A 20 1.34 21.21 -2.28
C GLY A 20 0.71 20.29 -3.32
N ALA A 21 -0.10 19.30 -2.91
CA ALA A 21 -0.97 18.64 -3.87
C ALA A 21 -2.04 19.61 -4.36
N VAL A 22 -2.49 19.39 -5.59
CA VAL A 22 -3.62 20.11 -6.17
C VAL A 22 -4.69 19.06 -6.46
N ILE A 23 -5.90 19.28 -5.97
CA ILE A 23 -7.07 18.44 -6.25
C ILE A 23 -8.20 19.39 -6.68
N LYS A 24 -8.63 19.32 -7.94
CA LYS A 24 -9.66 20.22 -8.49
C LYS A 24 -10.91 19.44 -8.85
N ASN A 25 -12.06 20.03 -8.52
CA ASN A 25 -13.40 19.55 -8.89
C ASN A 25 -13.64 18.06 -8.58
N MET A 26 -12.94 17.49 -7.60
CA MET A 26 -13.08 16.10 -7.19
C MET A 26 -13.00 15.95 -5.69
N ARG A 27 -13.66 14.90 -5.18
CA ARG A 27 -13.58 14.46 -3.79
C ARG A 27 -13.49 12.94 -3.75
N ILE A 28 -12.83 12.40 -2.73
CA ILE A 28 -12.92 10.96 -2.45
C ILE A 28 -14.35 10.65 -1.99
N SER A 29 -14.95 9.60 -2.51
CA SER A 29 -16.31 9.17 -2.14
C SER A 29 -16.44 7.66 -2.24
N GLU A 30 -17.37 7.10 -1.47
CA GLU A 30 -17.75 5.70 -1.57
C GLU A 30 -18.75 5.51 -2.72
N PHE A 31 -18.55 4.44 -3.49
CA PHE A 31 -19.39 4.02 -4.59
C PHE A 31 -19.88 2.61 -4.32
N SER A 32 -21.19 2.41 -4.45
CA SER A 32 -21.79 1.08 -4.36
C SER A 32 -21.09 0.12 -5.34
N ASN A 33 -20.65 -1.04 -4.84
CA ASN A 33 -19.91 -2.10 -5.56
C ASN A 33 -18.45 -1.79 -5.98
N TYR A 34 -17.98 -0.55 -5.86
CA TYR A 34 -16.61 -0.16 -6.26
C TYR A 34 -15.76 0.35 -5.10
N ASP A 35 -16.31 0.37 -3.88
CA ASP A 35 -15.64 0.88 -2.68
C ASP A 35 -15.30 2.39 -2.85
N TYR A 36 -14.13 2.87 -2.42
CA TYR A 36 -13.78 4.29 -2.56
C TYR A 36 -13.18 4.63 -3.92
N GLY A 37 -13.58 5.77 -4.47
CA GLY A 37 -13.02 6.35 -5.70
C GLY A 37 -13.06 7.87 -5.68
N LEU A 38 -12.82 8.49 -6.85
CA LEU A 38 -12.93 9.94 -7.03
C LEU A 38 -14.27 10.30 -7.66
N LYS A 39 -15.01 11.21 -7.03
CA LYS A 39 -16.28 11.76 -7.51
C LYS A 39 -16.07 13.20 -7.96
N ALA A 40 -16.53 13.53 -9.17
CA ALA A 40 -16.58 14.92 -9.62
C ALA A 40 -17.57 15.73 -8.76
N ILE A 41 -17.15 16.91 -8.31
CA ILE A 41 -17.98 17.87 -7.56
C ILE A 41 -18.23 19.16 -8.36
N GLY A 42 -17.82 19.18 -9.62
CA GLY A 42 -18.05 20.24 -10.59
C GLY A 42 -17.72 19.75 -11.99
N ASP A 43 -17.92 20.61 -12.99
CA ASP A 43 -17.64 20.27 -14.38
C ASP A 43 -16.15 20.00 -14.60
N ILE A 44 -15.86 18.98 -15.39
CA ILE A 44 -14.52 18.58 -15.81
C ILE A 44 -14.51 18.52 -17.33
N LYS A 45 -13.59 19.24 -17.94
CA LYS A 45 -13.38 19.23 -19.39
C LYS A 45 -12.20 18.35 -19.76
N GLU A 46 -12.19 17.93 -21.01
CA GLU A 46 -11.03 17.24 -21.58
C GLU A 46 -9.78 18.12 -21.44
N ASN A 47 -8.66 17.51 -21.04
CA ASN A 47 -7.37 18.16 -20.76
C ASN A 47 -7.31 19.04 -19.50
N ASP A 48 -8.32 19.02 -18.62
CA ASP A 48 -8.21 19.68 -17.32
C ASP A 48 -7.14 19.02 -16.43
N LEU A 49 -6.29 19.84 -15.81
CA LEU A 49 -5.36 19.37 -14.78
C LEU A 49 -6.10 19.16 -13.46
N LEU A 50 -6.50 17.92 -13.19
CA LEU A 50 -7.33 17.55 -12.03
C LEU A 50 -6.53 17.29 -10.76
N VAL A 51 -5.40 16.57 -10.87
CA VAL A 51 -4.57 16.19 -9.72
C VAL A 51 -3.09 16.46 -10.00
N VAL A 52 -2.42 17.07 -9.02
CA VAL A 52 -0.95 17.11 -8.96
C VAL A 52 -0.52 16.51 -7.62
N VAL A 53 0.38 15.53 -7.64
CA VAL A 53 0.93 14.90 -6.43
C VAL A 53 2.44 15.16 -6.36
N PRO A 54 2.90 16.05 -5.47
CA PRO A 54 4.33 16.25 -5.21
C PRO A 54 5.03 14.95 -4.81
N ARG A 55 6.26 14.77 -5.30
CA ARG A 55 7.08 13.57 -5.01
C ARG A 55 7.24 13.27 -3.53
N LYS A 56 7.31 14.30 -2.67
CA LYS A 56 7.43 14.13 -1.21
C LYS A 56 6.25 13.40 -0.56
N LEU A 57 5.06 13.39 -1.20
CA LEU A 57 3.89 12.65 -0.71
C LEU A 57 3.91 11.18 -1.10
N MET A 58 4.74 10.79 -2.07
CA MET A 58 4.85 9.40 -2.50
C MET A 58 5.64 8.59 -1.48
N LEU A 59 5.21 7.35 -1.26
CA LEU A 59 5.97 6.37 -0.49
C LEU A 59 6.84 5.59 -1.49
N THR A 60 8.17 5.75 -1.40
CA THR A 60 9.12 5.25 -2.42
C THR A 60 10.23 4.41 -1.81
N THR A 61 10.90 3.61 -2.65
CA THR A 61 12.06 2.81 -2.24
C THR A 61 13.29 3.66 -1.92
N GLU A 62 13.44 4.84 -2.52
CA GLU A 62 14.47 5.81 -2.13
C GLU A 62 14.29 6.24 -0.68
N MET A 63 13.05 6.54 -0.28
CA MET A 63 12.74 6.92 1.11
C MET A 63 12.92 5.74 2.06
N ALA A 64 12.59 4.51 1.64
CA ALA A 64 12.90 3.31 2.40
C ALA A 64 14.41 3.15 2.66
N ASN A 65 15.25 3.39 1.65
CA ASN A 65 16.71 3.34 1.78
C ASN A 65 17.28 4.39 2.75
N ASN A 66 16.61 5.53 2.87
CA ASN A 66 16.98 6.62 3.78
C ASN A 66 16.31 6.52 5.16
N SER A 67 15.53 5.46 5.40
CA SER A 67 14.83 5.21 6.67
C SER A 67 15.62 4.25 7.57
N ILE A 68 15.03 3.84 8.70
CA ILE A 68 15.56 2.79 9.57
C ILE A 68 15.82 1.46 8.85
N LEU A 69 15.16 1.23 7.70
CA LEU A 69 15.40 0.05 6.87
C LEU A 69 16.70 0.10 6.07
N GLY A 70 17.34 1.26 5.91
CA GLY A 70 18.46 1.43 4.98
C GLY A 70 19.59 0.42 5.18
N ASN A 71 19.98 0.16 6.42
CA ASN A 71 21.02 -0.83 6.73
C ASN A 71 20.58 -2.27 6.44
N LEU A 72 19.30 -2.58 6.66
CA LEU A 72 18.77 -3.89 6.36
C LEU A 72 18.69 -4.10 4.85
N ILE A 73 18.20 -3.11 4.10
CA ILE A 73 18.16 -3.14 2.63
C ILE A 73 19.57 -3.34 2.06
N LYS A 74 20.60 -2.73 2.64
CA LYS A 74 22.00 -2.92 2.19
C LYS A 74 22.57 -4.31 2.47
N THR A 75 22.01 -5.07 3.42
CA THR A 75 22.59 -6.35 3.87
C THR A 75 21.73 -7.55 3.54
N ASP A 76 20.45 -7.36 3.23
CA ASP A 76 19.49 -8.41 2.92
C ASP A 76 19.31 -8.57 1.39
N PRO A 77 19.71 -9.71 0.80
CA PRO A 77 19.63 -9.92 -0.65
C PRO A 77 18.21 -9.85 -1.22
N LEU A 78 17.19 -10.19 -0.42
CA LEU A 78 15.79 -10.17 -0.86
C LEU A 78 15.33 -8.72 -1.00
N LEU A 79 15.61 -7.87 -0.01
CA LEU A 79 15.28 -6.44 -0.08
C LEU A 79 16.05 -5.71 -1.19
N GLN A 80 17.30 -6.10 -1.49
CA GLN A 80 18.06 -5.53 -2.61
C GLN A 80 17.45 -5.88 -3.97
N SER A 81 17.03 -7.13 -4.14
CA SER A 81 16.57 -7.66 -5.42
C SER A 81 15.07 -7.43 -5.67
N MET A 82 14.29 -7.13 -4.62
CA MET A 82 12.83 -7.02 -4.70
C MET A 82 12.33 -5.65 -4.18
N PRO A 83 12.33 -4.60 -5.02
CA PRO A 83 11.86 -3.26 -4.63
C PRO A 83 10.41 -3.23 -4.12
N ASN A 84 9.54 -4.10 -4.64
CA ASN A 84 8.16 -4.27 -4.20
C ASN A 84 8.05 -4.79 -2.77
N VAL A 85 8.93 -5.73 -2.39
CA VAL A 85 8.99 -6.25 -1.02
C VAL A 85 9.56 -5.20 -0.08
N THR A 86 10.60 -4.48 -0.50
CA THR A 86 11.13 -3.32 0.24
C THR A 86 10.05 -2.29 0.52
N LEU A 87 9.22 -1.97 -0.48
CA LEU A 87 8.11 -1.04 -0.29
C LEU A 87 7.05 -1.57 0.67
N ALA A 88 6.73 -2.86 0.60
CA ALA A 88 5.76 -3.50 1.50
C ALA A 88 6.24 -3.49 2.96
N VAL A 89 7.52 -3.78 3.21
CA VAL A 89 8.12 -3.72 4.56
C VAL A 89 8.18 -2.27 5.04
N PHE A 90 8.54 -1.32 4.19
CA PHE A 90 8.56 0.10 4.55
C PHE A 90 7.17 0.63 4.91
N LEU A 91 6.14 0.26 4.13
CA LEU A 91 4.74 0.57 4.45
C LEU A 91 4.32 0.02 5.81
N LEU A 92 4.75 -1.21 6.16
CA LEU A 92 4.45 -1.80 7.47
C LEU A 92 5.12 -1.03 8.61
N ILE A 93 6.37 -0.62 8.44
CA ILE A 93 7.07 0.17 9.46
C ILE A 93 6.40 1.53 9.66
N GLU A 94 6.12 2.26 8.59
CA GLU A 94 5.44 3.55 8.67
C GLU A 94 4.02 3.42 9.26
N ARG A 95 3.34 2.31 9.02
CA ARG A 95 2.04 2.03 9.63
C ARG A 95 2.09 1.97 11.16
N PHE A 96 3.17 1.43 11.73
CA PHE A 96 3.34 1.31 13.18
C PHE A 96 4.10 2.49 13.80
N ASN A 97 4.56 3.44 13.00
CA ASN A 97 5.15 4.68 13.47
C ASN A 97 4.06 5.72 13.79
N GLU A 98 3.90 6.06 15.07
CA GLU A 98 2.85 6.98 15.54
C GLU A 98 2.96 8.39 14.95
N THR A 99 4.19 8.81 14.63
CA THR A 99 4.54 10.12 14.06
C THR A 99 4.81 10.07 12.56
N SER A 100 4.39 8.98 11.88
CA SER A 100 4.59 8.82 10.43
C SER A 100 4.02 10.00 9.65
N PHE A 101 4.84 10.55 8.75
CA PHE A 101 4.42 11.57 7.79
C PHE A 101 3.28 11.08 6.89
N TRP A 102 3.25 9.79 6.55
CA TRP A 102 2.24 9.19 5.66
C TRP A 102 1.02 8.64 6.41
N LYS A 103 0.88 8.91 7.72
CA LYS A 103 -0.25 8.41 8.51
C LYS A 103 -1.63 8.67 7.86
N PRO A 104 -1.93 9.87 7.32
CA PRO A 104 -3.22 10.11 6.64
C PRO A 104 -3.42 9.21 5.41
N TYR A 105 -2.38 9.01 4.60
CA TYR A 105 -2.42 8.09 3.46
C TYR A 105 -2.61 6.64 3.88
N ILE A 106 -1.83 6.16 4.85
CA ILE A 106 -1.87 4.77 5.32
C ILE A 106 -3.23 4.45 5.96
N PHE A 107 -3.84 5.40 6.66
CA PHE A 107 -5.12 5.18 7.33
C PHE A 107 -6.29 5.10 6.34
N MET A 108 -6.12 5.65 5.14
CA MET A 108 -7.09 5.57 4.05
C MET A 108 -6.91 4.34 3.14
N LEU A 109 -5.92 3.48 3.38
CA LEU A 109 -5.75 2.26 2.60
C LEU A 109 -6.84 1.22 2.94
N PRO A 110 -7.27 0.40 1.95
CA PRO A 110 -8.20 -0.71 2.19
C PRO A 110 -7.63 -1.72 3.20
N ARG A 111 -8.52 -2.26 4.06
CA ARG A 111 -8.19 -3.34 5.00
C ARG A 111 -8.12 -4.71 4.33
N VAL A 112 -8.91 -4.90 3.28
CA VAL A 112 -9.10 -6.14 2.53
C VAL A 112 -8.98 -5.81 1.05
N TYR A 113 -8.44 -6.74 0.28
CA TYR A 113 -8.28 -6.62 -1.17
C TYR A 113 -8.90 -7.84 -1.85
N GLN A 114 -9.14 -7.76 -3.16
CA GLN A 114 -9.67 -8.86 -3.96
C GLN A 114 -8.57 -9.64 -4.69
N THR A 115 -7.35 -9.67 -4.14
CA THR A 115 -6.24 -10.45 -4.71
C THR A 115 -6.39 -11.93 -4.36
N VAL A 116 -5.75 -12.83 -5.11
CA VAL A 116 -5.80 -14.28 -4.89
C VAL A 116 -5.37 -14.73 -3.49
N MET A 117 -4.65 -13.87 -2.75
CA MET A 117 -4.30 -14.10 -1.34
C MET A 117 -5.49 -14.08 -0.39
N TRP A 118 -6.59 -13.44 -0.78
CA TRP A 118 -7.82 -13.33 0.00
C TRP A 118 -8.87 -14.35 -0.41
N PHE A 119 -8.60 -15.17 -1.44
CA PHE A 119 -9.53 -16.20 -1.87
C PHE A 119 -9.54 -17.36 -0.86
N THR A 120 -10.72 -17.90 -0.64
CA THR A 120 -10.91 -19.19 0.02
C THR A 120 -10.37 -20.33 -0.84
N SER A 121 -10.22 -21.51 -0.23
CA SER A 121 -9.84 -22.72 -0.97
C SER A 121 -10.82 -23.04 -2.09
N ASP A 122 -12.11 -22.82 -1.87
CA ASP A 122 -13.15 -23.10 -2.85
C ASP A 122 -13.09 -22.13 -4.03
N GLU A 123 -12.90 -20.83 -3.77
CA GLU A 123 -12.71 -19.82 -4.83
C GLU A 123 -11.43 -20.07 -5.64
N LEU A 124 -10.32 -20.41 -4.99
CA LEU A 124 -9.10 -20.82 -5.71
C LEU A 124 -9.34 -22.08 -6.55
N SER A 125 -10.16 -23.01 -6.07
CA SER A 125 -10.46 -24.24 -6.81
C SER A 125 -11.24 -23.99 -8.11
N GLN A 126 -12.02 -22.90 -8.17
CA GLN A 126 -12.75 -22.51 -9.38
C GLN A 126 -11.82 -22.06 -10.52
N LEU A 127 -10.58 -21.70 -10.21
CA LEU A 127 -9.58 -21.37 -11.23
C LEU A 127 -9.01 -22.62 -11.92
N LYS A 128 -9.24 -23.83 -11.41
CA LYS A 128 -8.69 -25.07 -11.99
C LYS A 128 -9.08 -25.21 -13.47
N GLY A 129 -8.12 -25.62 -14.29
CA GLY A 129 -8.29 -25.74 -15.75
C GLY A 129 -8.10 -24.41 -16.50
N SER A 130 -8.07 -23.27 -15.81
CA SER A 130 -7.69 -21.99 -16.40
C SER A 130 -6.16 -21.78 -16.39
N PRO A 131 -5.62 -20.93 -17.28
CA PRO A 131 -4.20 -20.60 -17.28
C PRO A 131 -3.77 -19.75 -16.06
N THR A 132 -4.69 -19.26 -15.24
CA THR A 132 -4.37 -18.40 -14.07
C THR A 132 -4.22 -19.18 -12.76
N PHE A 133 -4.61 -20.46 -12.73
CA PHE A 133 -4.53 -21.29 -11.52
C PHE A 133 -3.10 -21.42 -10.97
N GLU A 134 -2.17 -21.90 -11.82
CA GLU A 134 -0.77 -22.08 -11.42
C GLU A 134 -0.09 -20.76 -11.01
N PRO A 135 -0.25 -19.64 -11.76
CA PRO A 135 0.22 -18.34 -11.31
C PRO A 135 -0.33 -17.91 -9.94
N ALA A 136 -1.63 -18.12 -9.69
CA ALA A 136 -2.25 -17.78 -8.41
C ALA A 136 -1.62 -18.57 -7.25
N LEU A 137 -1.48 -19.89 -7.39
CA LEU A 137 -0.84 -20.73 -6.38
C LEU A 137 0.63 -20.35 -6.16
N LYS A 138 1.36 -20.04 -7.23
CA LYS A 138 2.75 -19.58 -7.15
C LYS A 138 2.85 -18.26 -6.39
N GLN A 139 1.94 -17.32 -6.64
CA GLN A 139 1.88 -16.06 -5.90
C GLN A 139 1.65 -16.29 -4.41
N CYS A 140 0.66 -17.11 -4.04
CA CYS A 140 0.39 -17.45 -2.64
C CYS A 140 1.61 -18.08 -1.94
N ARG A 141 2.24 -19.05 -2.61
CA ARG A 141 3.45 -19.71 -2.11
C ARG A 141 4.61 -18.75 -1.92
N ASN A 142 4.83 -17.84 -2.87
CA ASN A 142 5.92 -16.86 -2.79
C ASN A 142 5.71 -15.90 -1.63
N ILE A 143 4.49 -15.39 -1.43
CA ILE A 143 4.16 -14.48 -0.33
C ILE A 143 4.32 -15.19 1.02
N ALA A 144 3.86 -16.44 1.15
CA ALA A 144 4.04 -17.23 2.37
C ALA A 144 5.53 -17.44 2.71
N ARG A 145 6.37 -17.74 1.70
CA ARG A 145 7.83 -17.89 1.87
C ARG A 145 8.49 -16.58 2.31
N GLN A 146 8.12 -15.47 1.69
CA GLN A 146 8.64 -14.14 2.06
C GLN A 146 8.26 -13.79 3.49
N TYR A 147 6.99 -14.03 3.88
CA TYR A 147 6.55 -13.82 5.25
C TYR A 147 7.38 -14.63 6.27
N ALA A 148 7.53 -15.94 6.05
CA ALA A 148 8.30 -16.81 6.95
C ALA A 148 9.77 -16.38 7.05
N TYR A 149 10.37 -15.98 5.93
CA TYR A 149 11.72 -15.44 5.86
C TYR A 149 11.86 -14.19 6.75
N PHE A 150 11.02 -13.16 6.52
CA PHE A 150 11.10 -11.91 7.28
C PHE A 150 10.72 -12.07 8.75
N TYR A 151 9.74 -12.93 9.06
CA TYR A 151 9.40 -13.28 10.43
C TYR A 151 10.62 -13.82 11.18
N SER A 152 11.35 -14.75 10.56
CA SER A 152 12.57 -15.33 11.14
C SER A 152 13.68 -14.28 11.25
N LEU A 153 13.89 -13.47 10.21
CA LEU A 153 14.91 -12.42 10.17
C LEU A 153 14.72 -11.40 11.31
N PHE A 154 13.48 -10.94 11.53
CA PHE A 154 13.17 -9.96 12.56
C PHE A 154 13.20 -10.56 13.97
N GLN A 155 12.73 -11.79 14.15
CA GLN A 155 12.81 -12.49 15.45
C GLN A 155 14.25 -12.78 15.89
N VAL A 156 15.11 -13.22 14.97
CA VAL A 156 16.52 -13.50 15.27
C VAL A 156 17.27 -12.22 15.64
N ARG A 157 17.02 -11.12 14.93
CA ARG A 157 17.68 -9.84 15.23
C ARG A 157 17.14 -9.16 16.50
N LEU A 158 15.87 -9.35 16.86
CA LEU A 158 15.30 -8.87 18.13
C LEU A 158 15.85 -9.59 19.37
N LYS A 159 16.42 -10.80 19.22
CA LYS A 159 17.10 -11.52 20.32
C LYS A 159 18.56 -11.10 20.53
N ILE A 160 19.11 -10.25 19.66
CA ILE A 160 20.51 -9.79 19.69
C ILE A 160 20.59 -8.31 20.15
N LEU A 161 19.45 -7.72 20.51
CA LEU A 161 19.31 -6.44 21.21
C LEU A 161 18.80 -6.69 22.64
#